data_AF-A0A7C9J9H3-F1
#
_entry.id   AF-A0A7C9J9H3-F1
#
_cell.length_a   1.000
_cell.length_b   1.000
_cell.length_c   1.000
_cell.angle_alpha   90.00
_cell.angle_beta   90.00
_cell.angle_gamma   90.00
#
_symmetry.space_group_name_H-M   'P 1'
#
loop_
_entity.id
_entity.type
_entity.pdbx_description
1 polymer ?
#
loop_
_entity_poly.entity_id
_entity_poly.type
_entity_poly.pdbx_seq_one_letter_code
_entity_poly.pdbx_strand_id
1 'polypeptide(L)'
;MKLDGKTIYAQSSDIKARTYLEYRKDMKKKAIVELEVLDWLENKLKELYPGNQIKVYKSGGDKFLWFLRKGGISREPDFIAEIDDKKIEFELQYTEKEDLKYYDFKVSKVIKRKNKNLTPIENKFFLFIHKPFLKFAIFTPEWIIKNGEYGMVEAWRSYAFRVPKEKFEKLLKPDETLKSICEIIDAKIVLLNFQHSLIDITKDKLSHILQNVIDENKIVKIIPQDLDSFFKVCFILDNINRIPQNANLWLIYLLSYINNNILLEDIFKITYCIDFLYSKIKLKENELNQLITKVKELMKKIQNFYQSDGSYRSSLTLSPLDETRYALFSINLLEDLIQDMIYYYSVSELKPIKKIYENVGDVGKTYRLIKEAL
;
A
#
# COMPACT_ATOMS: atom_id res chain seq x y z
N MET A 1 -12.03 -21.15 -8.30
CA MET A 1 -12.61 -20.53 -7.08
C MET A 1 -13.32 -19.26 -7.51
N LYS A 2 -14.60 -19.06 -7.15
CA LYS A 2 -15.37 -17.86 -7.54
C LYS A 2 -14.70 -16.64 -6.88
N LEU A 3 -14.28 -15.64 -7.67
CA LEU A 3 -13.74 -14.38 -7.16
C LEU A 3 -14.77 -13.75 -6.21
N ASP A 4 -14.34 -13.26 -5.04
CA ASP A 4 -15.29 -12.63 -4.11
C ASP A 4 -15.77 -11.28 -4.67
N GLY A 5 -16.94 -10.81 -4.20
CA GLY A 5 -17.54 -9.58 -4.69
C GLY A 5 -16.69 -8.33 -4.46
N LYS A 6 -15.76 -8.34 -3.50
CA LYS A 6 -14.84 -7.22 -3.23
C LYS A 6 -13.70 -7.19 -4.26
N THR A 7 -13.19 -8.36 -4.63
CA THR A 7 -12.19 -8.56 -5.68
C THR A 7 -12.77 -8.23 -7.04
N ILE A 8 -14.01 -8.67 -7.30
CA ILE A 8 -14.75 -8.30 -8.52
C ILE A 8 -14.98 -6.79 -8.53
N TYR A 9 -15.35 -6.15 -7.42
CA TYR A 9 -15.54 -4.69 -7.37
C TYR A 9 -14.23 -3.91 -7.55
N ALA A 10 -13.11 -4.36 -6.97
CA ALA A 10 -11.81 -3.76 -7.23
C ALA A 10 -11.42 -3.87 -8.73
N GLN A 11 -11.75 -5.00 -9.37
CA GLN A 11 -11.54 -5.24 -10.80
C GLN A 11 -12.59 -4.59 -11.72
N SER A 12 -13.76 -4.19 -11.22
CA SER A 12 -14.91 -3.68 -12.00
C SER A 12 -15.35 -2.25 -11.68
N SER A 13 -14.78 -1.62 -10.64
CA SER A 13 -14.88 -0.17 -10.41
C SER A 13 -14.29 0.58 -11.62
N ASP A 14 -14.60 1.87 -11.78
CA ASP A 14 -14.32 2.76 -12.94
C ASP A 14 -12.87 2.86 -13.46
N ILE A 15 -11.99 1.96 -13.03
CA ILE A 15 -10.58 1.79 -13.37
C ILE A 15 -10.43 0.59 -14.34
N LYS A 16 -11.21 0.56 -15.42
CA LYS A 16 -11.27 -0.58 -16.37
C LYS A 16 -9.97 -0.91 -17.13
N ALA A 17 -8.90 -0.15 -16.94
CA ALA A 17 -7.63 -0.30 -17.67
C ALA A 17 -6.42 -0.67 -16.80
N ARG A 18 -6.56 -0.75 -15.46
CA ARG A 18 -5.41 -1.01 -14.58
C ARG A 18 -5.30 -2.48 -14.19
N THR A 19 -4.08 -2.98 -14.16
CA THR A 19 -3.72 -4.26 -13.56
C THR A 19 -3.88 -4.22 -12.04
N TYR A 20 -4.06 -5.39 -11.43
CA TYR A 20 -4.15 -5.53 -9.97
C TYR A 20 -2.93 -4.93 -9.24
N LEU A 21 -1.74 -5.02 -9.84
CA LEU A 21 -0.50 -4.47 -9.29
C LEU A 21 -0.46 -2.92 -9.35
N GLU A 22 -0.94 -2.30 -10.43
CA GLU A 22 -1.06 -0.84 -10.52
C GLU A 22 -2.07 -0.30 -9.49
N TYR A 23 -3.19 -1.01 -9.30
CA TYR A 23 -4.14 -0.67 -8.25
C TYR A 23 -3.49 -0.76 -6.86
N ARG A 24 -2.73 -1.82 -6.57
CA ARG A 24 -1.99 -1.98 -5.30
C ARG A 24 -0.99 -0.84 -5.08
N LYS A 25 -0.29 -0.38 -6.12
CA LYS A 25 0.62 0.77 -6.06
C LYS A 25 -0.09 2.05 -5.66
N ASP A 26 -1.21 2.37 -6.30
CA ASP A 26 -1.93 3.62 -6.04
C ASP A 26 -2.51 3.65 -4.63
N MET A 27 -3.07 2.53 -4.21
CA MET A 27 -3.53 2.38 -2.86
C MET A 27 -2.32 2.50 -1.88
N LYS A 28 -1.14 1.92 -2.19
CA LYS A 28 0.08 2.03 -1.37
C LYS A 28 0.47 3.47 -1.06
N LYS A 29 0.34 4.37 -2.02
CA LYS A 29 0.58 5.80 -1.79
C LYS A 29 -0.33 6.35 -0.70
N LYS A 30 -1.61 6.01 -0.70
CA LYS A 30 -2.56 6.48 0.33
C LYS A 30 -2.17 5.97 1.73
N ALA A 31 -1.90 4.67 1.91
CA ALA A 31 -1.56 4.22 3.26
C ALA A 31 -0.16 4.63 3.72
N ILE A 32 0.79 4.94 2.83
CA ILE A 32 2.03 5.60 3.25
C ILE A 32 1.68 6.89 4.00
N VAL A 33 0.82 7.73 3.43
CA VAL A 33 0.40 8.98 4.07
C VAL A 33 -0.32 8.71 5.39
N GLU A 34 -1.32 7.84 5.39
CA GLU A 34 -2.10 7.55 6.59
C GLU A 34 -1.25 7.03 7.76
N LEU A 35 -0.33 6.10 7.47
CA LEU A 35 0.50 5.49 8.50
C LEU A 35 1.58 6.45 9.03
N GLU A 36 2.14 7.32 8.18
CA GLU A 36 3.09 8.33 8.65
C GLU A 36 2.42 9.47 9.43
N VAL A 37 1.15 9.77 9.13
CA VAL A 37 0.36 10.79 9.83
C VAL A 37 -0.19 10.30 11.17
N LEU A 38 -0.32 8.98 11.37
CA LEU A 38 -0.98 8.39 12.54
C LEU A 38 -0.40 8.89 13.89
N ASP A 39 0.91 8.78 14.07
CA ASP A 39 1.59 9.19 15.31
C ASP A 39 1.46 10.71 15.54
N TRP A 40 1.53 11.48 14.46
CA TRP A 40 1.36 12.93 14.52
C TRP A 40 -0.06 13.31 14.91
N LEU A 41 -1.07 12.66 14.35
CA LEU A 41 -2.47 12.89 14.70
C LEU A 41 -2.71 12.56 16.17
N GLU A 42 -2.17 11.46 16.69
CA GLU A 42 -2.25 11.14 18.11
C GLU A 42 -1.66 12.24 19.00
N ASN A 43 -0.48 12.76 18.64
CA ASN A 43 0.15 13.87 19.37
C ASN A 43 -0.67 15.16 19.29
N LYS A 44 -1.20 15.51 18.10
CA LYS A 44 -2.09 16.66 17.95
C LYS A 44 -3.35 16.54 18.79
N LEU A 45 -3.94 15.36 18.86
CA LEU A 45 -5.12 15.15 19.71
C LEU A 45 -4.77 15.29 21.20
N LYS A 46 -3.59 14.86 21.64
CA LYS A 46 -3.12 15.08 23.02
C LYS A 46 -2.96 16.56 23.36
N GLU A 47 -2.55 17.38 22.40
CA GLU A 47 -2.51 18.85 22.56
C GLU A 47 -3.93 19.45 22.65
N LEU A 48 -4.87 18.94 21.84
CA LEU A 48 -6.25 19.47 21.77
C LEU A 48 -7.14 19.03 22.95
N TYR A 49 -6.85 17.88 23.54
CA TYR A 49 -7.59 17.28 24.65
C TYR A 49 -6.65 16.98 25.83
N PRO A 50 -6.11 18.03 26.48
CA PRO A 50 -5.13 17.86 27.55
C PRO A 50 -5.77 17.15 28.75
N GLY A 51 -5.11 16.09 29.24
CA GLY A 51 -5.55 15.29 30.39
C GLY A 51 -6.42 14.09 30.04
N ASN A 52 -6.86 13.94 28.79
CA ASN A 52 -7.60 12.76 28.34
C ASN A 52 -6.66 11.60 27.97
N GLN A 53 -7.13 10.36 28.13
CA GLN A 53 -6.44 9.19 27.58
C GLN A 53 -6.73 9.08 26.08
N ILE A 54 -5.69 9.22 25.25
CA ILE A 54 -5.85 9.22 23.79
C ILE A 54 -5.10 8.07 23.16
N LYS A 55 -5.77 7.35 22.28
CA LYS A 55 -5.17 6.37 21.38
C LYS A 55 -5.77 6.52 19.98
N VAL A 56 -4.92 6.51 18.96
CA VAL A 56 -5.38 6.59 17.57
C VAL A 56 -4.97 5.33 16.83
N TYR A 57 -5.91 4.78 16.06
CA TYR A 57 -5.67 3.58 15.27
C TYR A 57 -6.12 3.81 13.84
N LYS A 58 -5.38 3.24 12.89
CA LYS A 58 -5.86 3.12 11.52
C LYS A 58 -7.12 2.23 11.51
N SER A 59 -8.14 2.70 10.81
CA SER A 59 -9.39 1.99 10.54
C SER A 59 -9.50 1.74 9.03
N GLY A 60 -10.42 0.87 8.60
CA GLY A 60 -10.53 0.52 7.18
C GLY A 60 -10.29 -0.96 6.86
N GLY A 61 -10.76 -1.38 5.68
CA GLY A 61 -10.40 -2.68 5.08
C GLY A 61 -8.94 -2.73 4.62
N ASP A 62 -8.32 -1.57 4.50
CA ASP A 62 -6.91 -1.31 4.21
C ASP A 62 -6.10 -1.00 5.49
N LYS A 63 -6.68 -1.18 6.68
CA LYS A 63 -5.93 -1.15 7.95
C LYS A 63 -4.81 -2.19 8.00
N PHE A 64 -4.97 -3.28 7.24
CA PHE A 64 -3.91 -4.23 6.99
C PHE A 64 -3.05 -3.65 5.90
N LEU A 65 -1.74 -3.63 6.13
CA LEU A 65 -0.74 -3.37 5.11
C LEU A 65 -0.86 -4.41 3.99
N TRP A 66 -1.80 -4.13 3.10
CA TRP A 66 -1.98 -4.57 1.72
C TRP A 66 -2.50 -6.00 1.43
N PHE A 67 -3.79 -6.01 1.04
CA PHE A 67 -4.49 -6.72 -0.06
C PHE A 67 -4.23 -8.19 -0.43
N LEU A 68 -3.28 -8.90 0.16
CA LEU A 68 -2.82 -10.17 -0.40
C LEU A 68 -3.89 -11.25 -0.58
N ARG A 69 -4.99 -11.23 0.19
CA ARG A 69 -5.99 -12.30 0.07
C ARG A 69 -7.45 -11.92 0.02
N LYS A 70 -7.82 -10.64 0.27
CA LYS A 70 -9.23 -10.19 0.44
C LYS A 70 -9.41 -8.67 0.62
N GLY A 71 -8.35 -7.89 0.40
CA GLY A 71 -8.43 -6.44 0.58
C GLY A 71 -9.45 -5.85 -0.39
N GLY A 72 -10.25 -4.91 0.08
CA GLY A 72 -11.25 -4.24 -0.72
C GLY A 72 -11.58 -2.88 -0.14
N ILE A 73 -12.16 -2.01 -0.96
CA ILE A 73 -12.61 -0.68 -0.54
C ILE A 73 -13.63 -0.87 0.58
N SER A 74 -13.30 -0.44 1.80
CA SER A 74 -14.27 -0.34 2.89
C SER A 74 -14.83 1.07 2.97
N ARG A 75 -15.99 1.22 3.61
CA ARG A 75 -16.60 2.54 3.88
C ARG A 75 -16.22 3.10 5.25
N GLU A 76 -15.39 2.38 5.99
CA GLU A 76 -14.91 2.79 7.31
C GLU A 76 -14.07 4.07 7.19
N PRO A 77 -13.90 4.82 8.30
CA PRO A 77 -12.99 5.96 8.35
C PRO A 77 -11.54 5.52 8.26
N ASP A 78 -10.66 6.46 7.90
CA ASP A 78 -9.21 6.22 7.81
C ASP A 78 -8.61 6.04 9.20
N PHE A 79 -9.10 6.77 10.21
CA PHE A 79 -8.70 6.58 11.61
C PHE A 79 -9.88 6.53 12.57
N ILE A 80 -9.66 5.87 13.71
CA ILE A 80 -10.49 5.96 14.90
C ILE A 80 -9.61 6.46 16.04
N ALA A 81 -10.04 7.54 16.68
CA ALA A 81 -9.46 8.00 17.93
C ALA A 81 -10.37 7.59 19.10
N GLU A 82 -9.79 6.95 20.09
CA GLU A 82 -10.39 6.75 21.40
C GLU A 82 -9.88 7.86 22.32
N ILE A 83 -10.78 8.74 22.75
CA ILE A 83 -10.53 9.82 23.70
C ILE A 83 -11.36 9.51 24.93
N ASP A 84 -10.69 9.03 25.97
CA ASP A 84 -11.28 8.27 27.08
C ASP A 84 -12.18 7.14 26.53
N ASP A 85 -13.47 7.12 26.88
CA ASP A 85 -14.43 6.11 26.41
C ASP A 85 -15.18 6.53 25.12
N LYS A 86 -14.82 7.66 24.51
CA LYS A 86 -15.48 8.17 23.29
C LYS A 86 -14.69 7.81 22.04
N LYS A 87 -15.40 7.30 21.03
CA LYS A 87 -14.85 7.01 19.71
C LYS A 87 -15.17 8.12 18.73
N ILE A 88 -14.14 8.63 18.07
CA ILE A 88 -14.24 9.66 17.05
C ILE A 88 -13.64 9.12 15.76
N GLU A 89 -14.40 9.23 14.67
CA GLU A 89 -13.97 8.83 13.33
C GLU A 89 -13.23 9.98 12.64
N PHE A 90 -12.14 9.69 11.94
CA PHE A 90 -11.42 10.67 11.12
C PHE A 90 -11.30 10.21 9.66
N GLU A 91 -11.60 11.12 8.74
CA GLU A 91 -11.32 10.98 7.30
C GLU A 91 -10.13 11.88 6.95
N LEU A 92 -9.08 11.29 6.39
CA LEU A 92 -7.88 12.00 5.98
C LEU A 92 -8.03 12.52 4.55
N GLN A 93 -7.71 13.79 4.38
CA GLN A 93 -7.44 14.39 3.09
C GLN A 93 -6.10 15.09 3.10
N TYR A 94 -5.41 15.07 1.97
CA TYR A 94 -4.19 15.84 1.79
C TYR A 94 -4.10 16.37 0.37
N THR A 95 -3.38 17.48 0.19
CA THR A 95 -3.07 18.03 -1.13
C THR A 95 -1.58 18.24 -1.28
N GLU A 96 -1.10 17.99 -2.50
CA GLU A 96 0.24 18.36 -2.97
C GLU A 96 0.19 19.61 -3.88
N LYS A 97 -1.01 20.10 -4.19
CA LYS A 97 -1.23 21.30 -5.02
C LYS A 97 -1.40 22.54 -4.16
N GLU A 98 -0.79 23.64 -4.59
CA GLU A 98 -0.86 24.96 -3.94
C GLU A 98 -2.05 25.81 -4.40
N ASP A 99 -2.56 25.57 -5.62
CA ASP A 99 -3.48 26.45 -6.33
C ASP A 99 -4.88 25.84 -6.52
N LEU A 100 -5.36 25.10 -5.51
CA LEU A 100 -6.71 24.55 -5.53
C LEU A 100 -7.76 25.67 -5.46
N LYS A 101 -8.64 25.75 -6.48
CA LYS A 101 -9.81 26.64 -6.46
C LYS A 101 -10.88 26.20 -5.45
N TYR A 102 -11.02 24.88 -5.31
CA TYR A 102 -11.99 24.24 -4.42
C TYR A 102 -11.36 23.06 -3.70
N TYR A 103 -11.82 22.84 -2.48
CA TYR A 103 -11.55 21.64 -1.69
C TYR A 103 -12.82 20.78 -1.72
N ASP A 104 -12.73 19.62 -2.37
CA ASP A 104 -13.89 18.77 -2.67
C ASP A 104 -14.02 17.62 -1.64
N PHE A 105 -15.24 17.40 -1.14
CA PHE A 105 -15.56 16.39 -0.13
C PHE A 105 -16.67 15.46 -0.63
N LYS A 106 -16.41 14.15 -0.65
CA LYS A 106 -17.40 13.16 -1.09
C LYS A 106 -18.65 13.24 -0.22
N VAL A 107 -19.81 13.37 -0.87
CA VAL A 107 -21.12 13.48 -0.21
C VAL A 107 -21.33 12.34 0.81
N SER A 108 -20.97 11.11 0.43
CA SER A 108 -21.13 9.91 1.27
C SER A 108 -20.28 9.91 2.54
N LYS A 109 -19.28 10.80 2.65
CA LYS A 109 -18.42 10.97 3.83
C LYS A 109 -18.85 12.14 4.71
N VAL A 110 -19.70 13.04 4.20
CA VAL A 110 -20.17 14.24 4.90
C VAL A 110 -21.58 14.04 5.48
N ILE A 111 -22.50 13.49 4.69
CA ILE A 111 -23.92 13.35 5.06
C ILE A 111 -24.37 11.89 5.10
N LYS A 112 -25.32 11.60 5.99
CA LYS A 112 -26.05 10.34 6.05
C LYS A 112 -27.54 10.60 5.80
N ARG A 113 -28.18 9.69 5.07
CA ARG A 113 -29.62 9.74 4.85
C ARG A 113 -30.32 9.04 6.02
N LYS A 114 -31.14 9.76 6.78
CA LYS A 114 -31.98 9.22 7.86
C LYS A 114 -33.41 9.72 7.65
N ASN A 115 -34.36 8.80 7.42
CA ASN A 115 -35.78 9.11 7.24
C ASN A 115 -36.08 10.28 6.29
N LYS A 116 -35.55 10.20 5.05
CA LYS A 116 -35.64 11.22 3.99
C LYS A 116 -34.93 12.56 4.26
N ASN A 117 -34.46 12.82 5.47
CA ASN A 117 -33.64 14.00 5.78
C ASN A 117 -32.14 13.68 5.59
N LEU A 118 -31.41 14.69 5.11
CA LEU A 118 -29.95 14.66 5.01
C LEU A 118 -29.39 15.31 6.26
N THR A 119 -28.68 14.53 7.08
CA THR A 119 -28.02 15.05 8.28
C THR A 119 -26.51 14.84 8.15
N PRO A 120 -25.68 15.79 8.62
CA PRO A 120 -24.25 15.55 8.74
C PRO A 120 -23.98 14.34 9.65
N ILE A 121 -22.85 13.67 9.41
CA ILE A 121 -22.44 12.49 10.16
C ILE A 121 -21.87 12.93 11.52
N GLU A 122 -22.54 12.55 12.60
CA GLU A 122 -22.08 12.83 13.97
C GLU A 122 -20.82 12.02 14.33
N ASN A 123 -20.02 12.54 15.28
CA ASN A 123 -18.79 11.92 15.78
C ASN A 123 -17.74 11.61 14.70
N LYS A 124 -17.78 12.36 13.59
CA LYS A 124 -16.82 12.30 12.50
C LYS A 124 -16.12 13.65 12.33
N PHE A 125 -14.82 13.60 12.08
CA PHE A 125 -14.01 14.74 11.73
C PHE A 125 -13.27 14.48 10.41
N PHE A 126 -12.93 15.55 9.74
CA PHE A 126 -12.00 15.55 8.63
C PHE A 126 -10.67 16.09 9.14
N LEU A 127 -9.59 15.35 8.88
CA LEU A 127 -8.23 15.83 8.99
C LEU A 127 -7.77 16.22 7.60
N PHE A 128 -7.42 17.50 7.41
CA PHE A 128 -6.84 17.98 6.17
C PHE A 128 -5.37 18.38 6.37
N ILE A 129 -4.48 17.90 5.50
CA ILE A 129 -3.07 18.30 5.46
C ILE A 129 -2.76 19.03 4.14
N HIS A 130 -2.40 20.30 4.24
CA HIS A 130 -1.91 21.12 3.13
C HIS A 130 -0.38 21.05 3.07
N LYS A 131 0.14 19.98 2.46
CA LYS A 131 1.57 19.65 2.46
C LYS A 131 2.50 20.77 1.97
N PRO A 132 2.23 21.49 0.85
CA PRO A 132 3.11 22.56 0.39
C PRO A 132 3.37 23.69 1.40
N PHE A 133 2.39 23.98 2.25
CA PHE A 133 2.46 25.07 3.22
C PHE A 133 2.63 24.57 4.65
N LEU A 134 2.79 23.26 4.86
CA LEU A 134 2.88 22.63 6.17
C LEU A 134 1.75 23.09 7.11
N LYS A 135 0.52 23.11 6.58
CA LYS A 135 -0.68 23.48 7.36
C LYS A 135 -1.62 22.30 7.51
N PHE A 136 -2.43 22.34 8.56
CA PHE A 136 -3.50 21.37 8.77
C PHE A 136 -4.80 22.04 9.24
N ALA A 137 -5.90 21.29 9.14
CA ALA A 137 -7.15 21.62 9.80
C ALA A 137 -7.85 20.35 10.27
N ILE A 138 -8.55 20.44 11.40
CA ILE A 138 -9.50 19.43 11.88
C ILE A 138 -10.87 20.10 11.98
N PHE A 139 -11.88 19.56 11.31
CA PHE A 139 -13.21 20.17 11.22
C PHE A 139 -14.30 19.11 11.03
N THR A 140 -15.56 19.50 11.24
CA THR A 140 -16.71 18.60 11.21
C THR A 140 -17.44 18.61 9.86
N PRO A 141 -18.27 17.59 9.58
CA PRO A 141 -19.16 17.61 8.42
C PRO A 141 -20.12 18.81 8.37
N GLU A 142 -20.61 19.31 9.52
CA GLU A 142 -21.45 20.50 9.59
C GLU A 142 -20.72 21.72 9.03
N TRP A 143 -19.43 21.85 9.33
CA TRP A 143 -18.63 22.96 8.81
C TRP A 143 -18.54 22.93 7.28
N ILE A 144 -18.36 21.72 6.70
CA ILE A 144 -18.33 21.54 5.23
C ILE A 144 -19.67 21.98 4.63
N ILE A 145 -20.79 21.54 5.18
CA ILE A 145 -22.13 21.89 4.66
C ILE A 145 -22.38 23.40 4.74
N LYS A 146 -21.95 24.06 5.81
CA LYS A 146 -22.14 25.50 6.00
C LYS A 146 -21.28 26.36 5.05
N ASN A 147 -20.12 25.87 4.64
CA ASN A 147 -19.14 26.65 3.89
C ASN A 147 -19.00 26.23 2.43
N GLY A 148 -19.42 25.01 2.08
CA GLY A 148 -19.33 24.45 0.74
C GLY A 148 -20.65 24.48 -0.03
N GLU A 149 -20.53 24.31 -1.34
CA GLU A 149 -21.65 24.24 -2.26
C GLU A 149 -21.74 22.81 -2.83
N TYR A 150 -22.96 22.33 -3.04
CA TYR A 150 -23.17 21.04 -3.68
C TYR A 150 -22.98 21.17 -5.19
N GLY A 151 -21.99 20.50 -5.76
CA GLY A 151 -21.65 20.67 -7.17
C GLY A 151 -20.98 19.45 -7.78
N MET A 152 -21.01 19.39 -9.11
CA MET A 152 -20.35 18.35 -9.89
C MET A 152 -18.83 18.54 -9.83
N VAL A 153 -18.10 17.45 -9.62
CA VAL A 153 -16.64 17.39 -9.74
C VAL A 153 -16.32 16.53 -10.96
N GLU A 154 -16.00 17.17 -12.08
CA GLU A 154 -15.78 16.51 -13.38
C GLU A 154 -14.73 15.39 -13.28
N ALA A 155 -13.65 15.63 -12.55
CA ALA A 155 -12.58 14.65 -12.35
C ALA A 155 -13.07 13.36 -11.66
N TRP A 156 -14.11 13.44 -10.84
CA TRP A 156 -14.68 12.30 -10.12
C TRP A 156 -15.95 11.76 -10.78
N ARG A 157 -16.45 12.43 -11.84
CA ARG A 157 -17.75 12.16 -12.47
C ARG A 157 -18.88 11.98 -11.46
N SER A 158 -18.84 12.75 -10.38
CA SER A 158 -19.78 12.67 -9.28
C SER A 158 -19.92 14.00 -8.54
N TYR A 159 -21.03 14.15 -7.84
CA TYR A 159 -21.28 15.32 -7.02
C TYR A 159 -20.52 15.24 -5.69
N ALA A 160 -20.06 16.40 -5.23
CA ALA A 160 -19.34 16.60 -3.97
C ALA A 160 -19.82 17.88 -3.29
N PHE A 161 -19.49 18.02 -2.00
CA PHE A 161 -19.47 19.33 -1.36
C PHE A 161 -18.15 20.01 -1.73
N ARG A 162 -18.22 21.18 -2.35
CA ARG A 162 -17.08 21.92 -2.87
C ARG A 162 -16.90 23.18 -2.04
N VAL A 163 -15.82 23.27 -1.27
CA VAL A 163 -15.55 24.44 -0.41
C VAL A 163 -14.60 25.39 -1.14
N PRO A 164 -14.98 26.67 -1.36
CA PRO A 164 -14.12 27.65 -2.00
C PRO A 164 -12.81 27.86 -1.23
N LYS A 165 -11.71 28.08 -1.97
CA LYS A 165 -10.36 28.30 -1.42
C LYS A 165 -10.35 29.33 -0.29
N GLU A 166 -10.98 30.48 -0.50
CA GLU A 166 -10.94 31.63 0.41
C GLU A 166 -11.63 31.34 1.75
N LYS A 167 -12.59 30.42 1.77
CA LYS A 167 -13.23 29.96 3.01
C LYS A 167 -12.39 28.87 3.68
N PHE A 168 -11.85 27.94 2.90
CA PHE A 168 -11.11 26.80 3.43
C PHE A 168 -9.76 27.19 4.03
N GLU A 169 -9.00 28.03 3.36
CA GLU A 169 -7.65 28.41 3.82
C GLU A 169 -7.66 29.18 5.15
N LYS A 170 -8.78 29.81 5.51
CA LYS A 170 -8.97 30.45 6.83
C LYS A 170 -8.98 29.44 7.99
N LEU A 171 -9.25 28.16 7.74
CA LEU A 171 -9.16 27.11 8.75
C LEU A 171 -7.74 26.60 8.97
N LEU A 172 -6.87 26.74 7.97
CA LEU A 172 -5.57 26.09 7.94
C LEU A 172 -4.63 26.75 8.97
N LYS A 173 -4.07 25.92 9.84
CA LYS A 173 -3.09 26.31 10.86
C LYS A 173 -1.72 25.76 10.47
N PRO A 174 -0.65 26.57 10.54
CA PRO A 174 0.71 26.07 10.31
C PRO A 174 1.12 25.10 11.41
N ASP A 175 1.92 24.10 11.04
CA ASP A 175 2.55 23.17 11.97
C ASP A 175 3.87 22.64 11.39
N GLU A 176 4.99 23.15 11.91
CA GLU A 176 6.33 22.77 11.47
C GLU A 176 6.65 21.28 11.69
N THR A 177 5.94 20.60 12.61
CA THR A 177 6.13 19.16 12.83
C THR A 177 5.67 18.31 11.64
N LEU A 178 4.87 18.89 10.73
CA LEU A 178 4.51 18.25 9.46
C LEU A 178 5.68 18.12 8.48
N LYS A 179 6.76 18.91 8.65
CA LYS A 179 7.87 18.93 7.70
C LYS A 179 8.52 17.57 7.55
N SER A 180 8.96 16.97 8.66
CA SER A 180 9.62 15.67 8.66
C SER A 180 8.69 14.55 8.17
N ILE A 181 7.40 14.66 8.46
CA ILE A 181 6.36 13.72 8.03
C ILE A 181 6.17 13.80 6.52
N CYS A 182 6.09 15.01 5.96
CA CYS A 182 5.95 15.21 4.52
C CYS A 182 7.20 14.72 3.77
N GLU A 183 8.40 15.00 4.31
CA GLU A 183 9.67 14.54 3.74
C GLU A 183 9.78 13.00 3.70
N ILE A 184 9.39 12.31 4.78
CA ILE A 184 9.41 10.83 4.79
C ILE A 184 8.34 10.23 3.88
N ILE A 185 7.16 10.84 3.80
CA ILE A 185 6.11 10.45 2.85
C ILE A 185 6.64 10.55 1.41
N ASP A 186 7.27 11.68 1.06
CA ASP A 186 7.87 11.90 -0.25
C ASP A 186 8.93 10.85 -0.58
N ALA A 187 9.83 10.60 0.36
CA ALA A 187 10.85 9.57 0.21
C ALA A 187 10.22 8.20 -0.08
N LYS A 188 9.25 7.78 0.74
CA LYS A 188 8.59 6.47 0.58
C LYS A 188 7.78 6.36 -0.71
N ILE A 189 7.14 7.44 -1.17
CA ILE A 189 6.44 7.47 -2.46
C ILE A 189 7.44 7.31 -3.62
N VAL A 190 8.61 7.95 -3.56
CA VAL A 190 9.67 7.76 -4.55
C VAL A 190 10.19 6.34 -4.55
N LEU A 191 10.48 5.76 -3.39
CA LEU A 191 10.88 4.34 -3.25
C LEU A 191 9.82 3.42 -3.86
N LEU A 192 8.53 3.67 -3.57
CA LEU A 192 7.40 2.91 -4.10
C LEU A 192 7.33 2.98 -5.62
N ASN A 193 7.45 4.17 -6.21
CA ASN A 193 7.42 4.35 -7.65
C ASN A 193 8.63 3.69 -8.32
N PHE A 194 9.82 3.87 -7.74
CA PHE A 194 11.08 3.30 -8.23
C PHE A 194 11.02 1.77 -8.28
N GLN A 195 10.63 1.11 -7.19
CA GLN A 195 10.51 -0.36 -7.20
C GLN A 195 9.41 -0.85 -8.12
N HIS A 196 8.30 -0.11 -8.25
CA HIS A 196 7.17 -0.55 -9.08
C HIS A 196 7.53 -0.62 -10.57
N SER A 197 8.45 0.24 -11.04
CA SER A 197 8.96 0.20 -12.42
C SER A 197 9.55 -1.16 -12.81
N LEU A 198 9.94 -1.99 -11.82
CA LEU A 198 10.44 -3.33 -12.07
C LEU A 198 9.40 -4.24 -12.74
N ILE A 199 8.11 -4.04 -12.47
CA ILE A 199 7.03 -4.79 -13.13
C ILE A 199 7.00 -4.46 -14.61
N ASP A 200 7.06 -3.17 -14.96
CA ASP A 200 7.05 -2.71 -16.35
C ASP A 200 8.30 -3.20 -17.09
N ILE A 201 9.49 -3.05 -16.48
CA ILE A 201 10.76 -3.56 -17.02
C ILE A 201 10.68 -5.08 -17.27
N THR A 202 10.09 -5.83 -16.34
CA THR A 202 9.94 -7.29 -16.48
C THR A 202 8.94 -7.64 -17.58
N LYS A 203 7.83 -6.91 -17.65
CA LYS A 203 6.80 -7.09 -18.67
C LYS A 203 7.36 -6.86 -20.07
N ASP A 204 8.16 -5.81 -20.25
CA ASP A 204 8.83 -5.50 -21.51
C ASP A 204 9.80 -6.62 -21.89
N LYS A 205 10.63 -7.08 -20.95
CA LYS A 205 11.56 -8.21 -21.15
C LYS A 205 10.86 -9.51 -21.55
N LEU A 206 9.65 -9.75 -21.04
CA LEU A 206 8.89 -10.99 -21.28
C LEU A 206 7.77 -10.84 -22.34
N SER A 207 7.65 -9.67 -22.97
CA SER A 207 6.55 -9.33 -23.89
C SER A 207 6.38 -10.33 -25.03
N HIS A 208 7.47 -10.70 -25.71
CA HIS A 208 7.46 -11.71 -26.78
C HIS A 208 6.95 -13.07 -26.30
N ILE A 209 7.34 -13.48 -25.10
CA ILE A 209 6.92 -14.78 -24.52
C ILE A 209 5.44 -14.71 -24.13
N LEU A 210 4.99 -13.60 -23.53
CA LEU A 210 3.60 -13.37 -23.18
C LEU A 210 2.69 -13.44 -24.42
N GLN A 211 3.09 -12.76 -25.50
CA GLN A 211 2.35 -12.74 -26.76
C GLN A 211 2.21 -14.15 -27.35
N ASN A 212 3.30 -14.91 -27.43
CA ASN A 212 3.28 -16.28 -27.93
C ASN A 212 2.34 -17.20 -27.11
N VAL A 213 2.33 -17.07 -25.77
CA VAL A 213 1.44 -17.89 -24.92
C VAL A 213 -0.03 -17.55 -25.12
N ILE A 214 -0.34 -16.26 -25.33
CA ILE A 214 -1.71 -15.80 -25.63
C ILE A 214 -2.15 -16.31 -27.00
N ASP A 215 -1.33 -16.14 -28.03
CA ASP A 215 -1.66 -16.47 -29.41
C ASP A 215 -1.83 -17.97 -29.62
N GLU A 216 -0.97 -18.78 -29.01
CA GLU A 216 -1.01 -20.23 -29.21
C GLU A 216 -2.03 -20.94 -28.29
N ASN A 217 -2.67 -20.22 -27.35
CA ASN A 217 -3.53 -20.76 -26.29
C ASN A 217 -2.90 -21.96 -25.55
N LYS A 218 -1.56 -22.08 -25.60
CA LYS A 218 -0.76 -23.17 -25.05
C LYS A 218 -0.63 -22.96 -23.56
N ILE A 219 -1.64 -23.37 -22.80
CA ILE A 219 -1.59 -23.21 -21.35
C ILE A 219 -1.12 -24.50 -20.67
N VAL A 220 0.20 -24.47 -20.42
CA VAL A 220 0.86 -24.87 -19.17
C VAL A 220 0.71 -26.34 -18.77
N LYS A 221 1.48 -27.18 -19.45
CA LYS A 221 2.19 -28.31 -18.84
C LYS A 221 3.70 -28.01 -18.71
N ILE A 222 4.06 -26.73 -18.49
CA ILE A 222 5.46 -26.36 -18.30
C ILE A 222 5.80 -26.63 -16.84
N ILE A 223 6.59 -27.68 -16.61
CA ILE A 223 7.23 -27.92 -15.31
C ILE A 223 8.48 -27.05 -15.28
N PRO A 224 8.54 -26.02 -14.44
CA PRO A 224 9.73 -25.19 -14.34
C PRO A 224 10.92 -26.02 -13.83
N GLN A 225 12.07 -25.88 -14.49
CA GLN A 225 13.29 -26.65 -14.19
C GLN A 225 14.22 -25.89 -13.23
N ASP A 226 14.16 -24.56 -13.26
CA ASP A 226 14.96 -23.66 -12.45
C ASP A 226 14.11 -22.46 -11.99
N LEU A 227 14.69 -21.61 -11.14
CA LEU A 227 14.02 -20.44 -10.57
C LEU A 227 13.60 -19.44 -11.66
N ASP A 228 14.40 -19.25 -12.70
CA ASP A 228 14.11 -18.29 -13.77
C ASP A 228 12.89 -18.72 -14.60
N SER A 229 12.84 -20.01 -14.96
CA SER A 229 11.70 -20.64 -15.61
C SER A 229 10.46 -20.63 -14.71
N PHE A 230 10.63 -20.90 -13.42
CA PHE A 230 9.54 -20.83 -12.43
C PHE A 230 8.94 -19.43 -12.39
N PHE A 231 9.79 -18.42 -12.30
CA PHE A 231 9.40 -17.02 -12.31
C PHE A 231 8.65 -16.62 -13.56
N LYS A 232 9.19 -16.95 -14.74
CA LYS A 232 8.53 -16.69 -16.03
C LYS A 232 7.14 -17.30 -16.10
N VAL A 233 6.98 -18.55 -15.66
CA VAL A 233 5.67 -19.22 -15.66
C VAL A 233 4.70 -18.53 -14.70
N CYS A 234 5.11 -18.21 -13.47
CA CYS A 234 4.27 -17.46 -12.52
C CYS A 234 3.88 -16.09 -13.07
N PHE A 235 4.83 -15.35 -13.67
CA PHE A 235 4.60 -14.03 -14.25
C PHE A 235 3.59 -14.09 -15.41
N ILE A 236 3.74 -15.07 -16.31
CA ILE A 236 2.80 -15.28 -17.42
C ILE A 236 1.40 -15.61 -16.90
N LEU A 237 1.31 -16.58 -15.97
CA LEU A 237 0.03 -16.99 -15.37
C LEU A 237 -0.68 -15.81 -14.69
N ASP A 238 0.07 -14.94 -14.00
CA ASP A 238 -0.47 -13.73 -13.38
C ASP A 238 -1.07 -12.76 -14.40
N ASN A 239 -0.33 -12.48 -15.47
CA ASN A 239 -0.77 -11.54 -16.51
C ASN A 239 -2.00 -12.05 -17.31
N ILE A 240 -2.17 -13.36 -17.43
CA ILE A 240 -3.36 -13.96 -18.08
C ILE A 240 -4.45 -14.37 -17.08
N ASN A 241 -4.32 -14.00 -15.80
CA ASN A 241 -5.23 -14.31 -14.71
C ASN A 241 -5.55 -15.81 -14.56
N ARG A 242 -4.53 -16.68 -14.68
CA ARG A 242 -4.64 -18.13 -14.47
C ARG A 242 -3.87 -18.58 -13.23
N ILE A 243 -4.24 -19.75 -12.73
CA ILE A 243 -3.71 -20.33 -11.49
C ILE A 243 -3.13 -21.71 -11.83
N PRO A 244 -1.91 -22.05 -11.39
CA PRO A 244 -1.36 -23.39 -11.61
C PRO A 244 -2.16 -24.44 -10.81
N GLN A 245 -2.24 -25.66 -11.35
CA GLN A 245 -2.79 -26.79 -10.59
C GLN A 245 -1.86 -27.08 -9.39
N ASN A 246 -2.44 -27.41 -8.23
CA ASN A 246 -1.70 -27.68 -6.98
C ASN A 246 -0.79 -26.51 -6.53
N ALA A 247 -1.31 -25.28 -6.53
CA ALA A 247 -0.56 -24.08 -6.15
C ALA A 247 0.12 -24.15 -4.75
N ASN A 248 -0.39 -24.94 -3.80
CA ASN A 248 0.30 -25.20 -2.53
C ASN A 248 1.65 -25.90 -2.75
N LEU A 249 1.67 -26.95 -3.59
CA LEU A 249 2.90 -27.69 -3.90
C LEU A 249 3.91 -26.80 -4.63
N TRP A 250 3.43 -25.95 -5.53
CA TRP A 250 4.25 -24.95 -6.20
C TRP A 250 4.90 -23.98 -5.21
N LEU A 251 4.14 -23.52 -4.20
CA LEU A 251 4.71 -22.67 -3.16
C LEU A 251 5.82 -23.41 -2.40
N ILE A 252 5.58 -24.65 -1.95
CA ILE A 252 6.58 -25.42 -1.22
C ILE A 252 7.84 -25.67 -2.08
N TYR A 253 7.67 -25.99 -3.36
CA TYR A 253 8.77 -26.15 -4.29
C TYR A 253 9.55 -24.85 -4.47
N LEU A 254 8.87 -23.71 -4.63
CA LEU A 254 9.50 -22.39 -4.71
C LEU A 254 10.36 -22.09 -3.48
N LEU A 255 9.86 -22.40 -2.28
CA LEU A 255 10.60 -22.18 -1.03
C LEU A 255 11.91 -22.98 -0.95
N SER A 256 12.07 -24.04 -1.75
CA SER A 256 13.31 -24.83 -1.82
C SER A 256 14.46 -24.09 -2.52
N TYR A 257 14.18 -23.09 -3.36
CA TYR A 257 15.21 -22.26 -3.99
C TYR A 257 15.90 -21.29 -3.01
N ILE A 258 15.30 -21.06 -1.83
CA ILE A 258 15.86 -20.16 -0.81
C ILE A 258 17.03 -20.86 -0.10
N ASN A 259 18.25 -20.49 -0.49
CA ASN A 259 19.50 -21.05 -0.01
C ASN A 259 20.49 -19.97 0.46
N ASN A 260 21.69 -20.37 0.91
CA ASN A 260 22.68 -19.47 1.48
C ASN A 260 23.26 -18.44 0.50
N ASN A 261 23.43 -18.80 -0.78
CA ASN A 261 24.13 -17.99 -1.79
C ASN A 261 23.18 -17.23 -2.73
N ILE A 262 21.94 -17.02 -2.30
CA ILE A 262 20.91 -16.35 -3.09
C ILE A 262 21.21 -14.85 -3.26
N LEU A 263 21.06 -14.34 -4.49
CA LEU A 263 21.24 -12.93 -4.84
C LEU A 263 19.92 -12.14 -4.71
N LEU A 264 20.00 -10.81 -4.73
CA LEU A 264 18.83 -9.93 -4.67
C LEU A 264 17.88 -10.13 -5.86
N GLU A 265 18.40 -10.38 -7.07
CA GLU A 265 17.58 -10.70 -8.24
C GLU A 265 16.76 -11.98 -8.02
N ASP A 266 17.36 -13.01 -7.44
CA ASP A 266 16.69 -14.27 -7.13
C ASP A 266 15.64 -14.07 -6.02
N ILE A 267 15.96 -13.28 -4.99
CA ILE A 267 15.01 -12.91 -3.93
C ILE A 267 13.80 -12.17 -4.53
N PHE A 268 14.03 -11.26 -5.47
CA PHE A 268 12.95 -10.61 -6.23
C PHE A 268 12.06 -11.65 -6.93
N LYS A 269 12.64 -12.55 -7.72
CA LYS A 269 11.91 -13.60 -8.43
C LYS A 269 11.09 -14.46 -7.48
N ILE A 270 11.68 -14.89 -6.35
CA ILE A 270 11.02 -15.69 -5.33
C ILE A 270 9.87 -14.91 -4.68
N THR A 271 10.11 -13.68 -4.24
CA THR A 271 9.09 -12.86 -3.56
C THR A 271 7.91 -12.55 -4.46
N TYR A 272 8.14 -12.25 -5.74
CA TYR A 272 7.06 -12.13 -6.73
C TYR A 272 6.23 -13.41 -6.81
N CYS A 273 6.88 -14.57 -6.94
CA CYS A 273 6.19 -15.85 -7.06
C CYS A 273 5.44 -16.24 -5.78
N ILE A 274 6.00 -15.93 -4.60
CA ILE A 274 5.31 -16.11 -3.31
C ILE A 274 4.04 -15.28 -3.30
N ASP A 275 4.11 -13.97 -3.60
CA ASP A 275 2.95 -13.07 -3.63
C ASP A 275 1.85 -13.58 -4.58
N PHE A 276 2.26 -13.98 -5.79
CA PHE A 276 1.38 -14.56 -6.79
C PHE A 276 0.68 -15.85 -6.31
N LEU A 277 1.42 -16.81 -5.77
CA LEU A 277 0.87 -18.11 -5.35
C LEU A 277 0.08 -17.98 -4.05
N TYR A 278 0.64 -17.26 -3.07
CA TYR A 278 0.08 -17.07 -1.75
C TYR A 278 -1.31 -16.48 -1.81
N SER A 279 -1.55 -15.48 -2.68
CA SER A 279 -2.87 -14.85 -2.84
C SER A 279 -3.99 -15.82 -3.28
N LYS A 280 -3.63 -17.00 -3.81
CA LYS A 280 -4.53 -17.93 -4.48
C LYS A 280 -4.83 -19.19 -3.67
N ILE A 281 -4.24 -19.33 -2.49
CA ILE A 281 -4.27 -20.57 -1.71
C ILE A 281 -4.61 -20.35 -0.24
N LYS A 282 -4.94 -21.44 0.45
CA LYS A 282 -4.95 -21.52 1.91
C LYS A 282 -3.90 -22.54 2.34
N LEU A 283 -3.01 -22.10 3.22
CA LEU A 283 -1.97 -22.92 3.82
C LEU A 283 -2.52 -23.71 5.01
N LYS A 284 -2.04 -24.95 5.13
CA LYS A 284 -2.07 -25.75 6.35
C LYS A 284 -0.96 -25.29 7.30
N GLU A 285 -1.04 -25.71 8.55
CA GLU A 285 -0.11 -25.30 9.62
C GLU A 285 1.37 -25.58 9.26
N ASN A 286 1.68 -26.77 8.75
CA ASN A 286 3.03 -27.14 8.35
C ASN A 286 3.55 -26.29 7.17
N GLU A 287 2.70 -26.03 6.16
CA GLU A 287 3.02 -25.17 5.01
C GLU A 287 3.25 -23.71 5.46
N LEU A 288 2.44 -23.24 6.40
CA LEU A 288 2.54 -21.91 6.99
C LEU A 288 3.83 -21.75 7.79
N ASN A 289 4.18 -22.71 8.65
CA ASN A 289 5.41 -22.67 9.45
C ASN A 289 6.66 -22.64 8.56
N GLN A 290 6.65 -23.39 7.46
CA GLN A 290 7.72 -23.36 6.47
C GLN A 290 7.82 -21.97 5.80
N LEU A 291 6.68 -21.38 5.41
CA LEU A 291 6.65 -20.04 4.84
C LEU A 291 7.14 -18.98 5.84
N ILE A 292 6.69 -19.01 7.09
CA ILE A 292 7.14 -18.08 8.15
C ILE A 292 8.66 -18.12 8.30
N THR A 293 9.22 -19.33 8.38
CA THR A 293 10.68 -19.54 8.49
C THR A 293 11.41 -18.92 7.31
N LYS A 294 10.91 -19.16 6.09
CA LYS A 294 11.52 -18.65 4.86
C LYS A 294 11.36 -17.14 4.68
N VAL A 295 10.25 -16.56 5.10
CA VAL A 295 10.04 -15.10 5.11
C VAL A 295 11.04 -14.42 6.05
N LYS A 296 11.24 -14.95 7.26
CA LYS A 296 12.26 -14.47 8.21
C LYS A 296 13.67 -14.56 7.60
N GLU A 297 13.97 -15.67 6.93
CA GLU A 297 15.26 -15.88 6.25
C GLU A 297 15.49 -14.86 5.12
N LEU A 298 14.51 -14.65 4.24
CA LEU A 298 14.59 -13.69 3.14
C LEU A 298 14.79 -12.26 3.66
N MET A 299 14.01 -11.84 4.66
CA MET A 299 14.15 -10.51 5.27
C MET A 299 15.55 -10.28 5.82
N LYS A 300 16.11 -11.26 6.56
CA LYS A 300 17.47 -11.18 7.09
C LYS A 300 18.52 -11.07 5.98
N LYS A 301 18.36 -11.83 4.89
CA LYS A 301 19.28 -11.77 3.74
C LYS A 301 19.25 -10.40 3.07
N ILE A 302 18.06 -9.86 2.80
CA ILE A 302 17.94 -8.52 2.21
C ILE A 302 18.60 -7.46 3.12
N GLN A 303 18.37 -7.53 4.43
CA GLN A 303 19.01 -6.61 5.39
C GLN A 303 20.54 -6.70 5.36
N ASN A 304 21.11 -7.89 5.23
CA ASN A 304 22.56 -8.08 5.14
C ASN A 304 23.19 -7.50 3.88
N PHE A 305 22.40 -7.28 2.81
CA PHE A 305 22.89 -6.66 1.58
C PHE A 305 22.86 -5.13 1.60
N TYR A 306 22.29 -4.52 2.65
CA TYR A 306 22.25 -3.07 2.80
C TYR A 306 23.65 -2.49 3.01
N GLN A 307 23.95 -1.39 2.31
CA GLN A 307 25.23 -0.69 2.34
C GLN A 307 25.10 0.67 3.03
N SER A 308 26.22 1.19 3.55
CA SER A 308 26.24 2.45 4.30
C SER A 308 25.86 3.69 3.47
N ASP A 309 25.95 3.60 2.15
CA ASP A 309 25.58 4.64 1.18
C ASP A 309 24.07 4.68 0.87
N GLY A 310 23.29 3.72 1.38
CA GLY A 310 21.86 3.62 1.11
C GLY A 310 21.49 2.62 0.01
N SER A 311 22.47 2.04 -0.68
CA SER A 311 22.24 1.00 -1.69
C SER A 311 22.04 -0.38 -1.06
N TYR A 312 21.52 -1.31 -1.85
CA TYR A 312 21.58 -2.74 -1.57
C TYR A 312 22.46 -3.42 -2.62
N ARG A 313 23.33 -4.33 -2.19
CA ARG A 313 24.26 -5.02 -3.09
C ARG A 313 24.52 -6.45 -2.66
N SER A 314 24.24 -7.39 -3.55
CA SER A 314 24.57 -8.81 -3.41
C SER A 314 25.51 -9.30 -4.50
N SER A 315 25.64 -8.56 -5.60
CA SER A 315 26.50 -8.89 -6.73
C SER A 315 27.52 -7.79 -7.02
N LEU A 316 28.69 -8.18 -7.50
CA LEU A 316 29.68 -7.24 -8.01
C LEU A 316 29.41 -6.80 -9.45
N THR A 317 28.62 -7.59 -10.19
CA THR A 317 28.39 -7.41 -11.64
C THR A 317 27.12 -6.62 -11.97
N LEU A 318 26.17 -6.54 -11.03
CA LEU A 318 24.91 -5.81 -11.22
C LEU A 318 25.04 -4.36 -10.76
N SER A 319 24.24 -3.49 -11.37
CA SER A 319 24.15 -2.09 -10.95
C SER A 319 23.57 -2.01 -9.52
N PRO A 320 24.19 -1.21 -8.61
CA PRO A 320 23.64 -0.98 -7.27
C PRO A 320 22.20 -0.45 -7.29
N LEU A 321 21.81 0.29 -8.34
CA LEU A 321 20.43 0.78 -8.48
C LEU A 321 19.45 -0.35 -8.81
N ASP A 322 19.85 -1.30 -9.65
CA ASP A 322 19.02 -2.46 -9.98
C ASP A 322 18.86 -3.37 -8.78
N GLU A 323 19.95 -3.62 -8.05
CA GLU A 323 19.93 -4.40 -6.82
C GLU A 323 19.09 -3.73 -5.71
N THR A 324 19.19 -2.41 -5.58
CA THR A 324 18.32 -1.62 -4.69
C THR A 324 16.86 -1.75 -5.10
N ARG A 325 16.55 -1.77 -6.40
CA ARG A 325 15.18 -1.97 -6.90
C ARG A 325 14.64 -3.34 -6.52
N TYR A 326 15.44 -4.39 -6.66
CA TYR A 326 15.08 -5.74 -6.24
C TYR A 326 14.81 -5.81 -4.73
N ALA A 327 15.70 -5.26 -3.92
CA ALA A 327 15.55 -5.24 -2.46
C ALA A 327 14.26 -4.51 -2.03
N LEU A 328 14.01 -3.32 -2.57
CA LEU A 328 12.81 -2.53 -2.24
C LEU A 328 11.52 -3.21 -2.68
N PHE A 329 11.52 -3.86 -3.84
CA PHE A 329 10.38 -4.65 -4.30
C PHE A 329 10.09 -5.81 -3.34
N SER A 330 11.13 -6.56 -2.96
CA SER A 330 11.01 -7.70 -2.06
C SER A 330 10.59 -7.32 -0.64
N ILE A 331 11.17 -6.26 -0.06
CA ILE A 331 10.77 -5.74 1.26
C ILE A 331 9.28 -5.38 1.24
N ASN A 332 8.84 -4.66 0.20
CA ASN A 332 7.46 -4.24 0.06
C ASN A 332 6.48 -5.42 0.07
N LEU A 333 6.78 -6.50 -0.64
CA LEU A 333 5.92 -7.69 -0.69
C LEU A 333 6.00 -8.54 0.57
N LEU A 334 7.19 -8.66 1.18
CA LEU A 334 7.37 -9.44 2.40
C LEU A 334 6.71 -8.77 3.61
N GLU A 335 6.74 -7.44 3.72
CA GLU A 335 6.00 -6.69 4.74
C GLU A 335 4.49 -6.94 4.65
N ASP A 336 3.96 -6.92 3.42
CA ASP A 336 2.55 -7.22 3.17
C ASP A 336 2.20 -8.65 3.57
N LEU A 337 3.06 -9.60 3.19
CA LEU A 337 2.89 -11.02 3.49
C LEU A 337 2.93 -11.31 5.00
N ILE A 338 3.83 -10.65 5.73
CA ILE A 338 3.91 -10.72 7.21
C ILE A 338 2.58 -10.30 7.81
N GLN A 339 2.02 -9.18 7.37
CA GLN A 339 0.78 -8.65 7.94
C GLN A 339 -0.44 -9.49 7.58
N ASP A 340 -0.50 -10.04 6.36
CA ASP A 340 -1.55 -10.98 5.97
C ASP A 340 -1.50 -12.26 6.83
N MET A 341 -0.30 -12.79 7.08
CA MET A 341 -0.12 -13.96 7.97
C MET A 341 -0.53 -13.69 9.42
N ILE A 342 -0.12 -12.55 9.99
CA ILE A 342 -0.53 -12.16 11.35
C ILE A 342 -2.06 -12.08 11.44
N TYR A 343 -2.71 -11.49 10.45
CA TYR A 343 -4.15 -11.26 10.50
C TYR A 343 -4.99 -12.50 10.20
N TYR A 344 -4.71 -13.21 9.10
CA TYR A 344 -5.56 -14.33 8.65
C TYR A 344 -5.18 -15.68 9.26
N TYR A 345 -3.97 -15.80 9.81
CA TYR A 345 -3.50 -17.02 10.46
C TYR A 345 -3.18 -16.85 11.95
N SER A 346 -3.38 -15.65 12.52
CA SER A 346 -3.10 -15.36 13.93
C SER A 346 -1.66 -15.69 14.34
N VAL A 347 -0.71 -15.49 13.43
CA VAL A 347 0.72 -15.80 13.67
C VAL A 347 1.29 -14.81 14.67
N SER A 348 1.71 -15.30 15.84
CA SER A 348 2.28 -14.48 16.92
C SER A 348 3.81 -14.32 16.82
N GLU A 349 4.50 -15.20 16.08
CA GLU A 349 5.96 -15.17 15.98
C GLU A 349 6.52 -14.06 15.07
N LEU A 350 5.64 -13.38 14.33
CA LEU A 350 5.99 -12.30 13.43
C LEU A 350 5.64 -10.97 14.08
N LYS A 351 6.53 -9.99 13.91
CA LYS A 351 6.28 -8.64 14.40
C LYS A 351 5.33 -7.93 13.43
N PRO A 352 4.24 -7.30 13.93
CA PRO A 352 3.40 -6.47 13.09
C PRO A 352 4.18 -5.30 12.50
N ILE A 353 4.12 -5.16 11.17
CA ILE A 353 4.68 -4.03 10.44
C ILE A 353 3.82 -2.79 10.73
N LYS A 354 4.39 -1.68 11.18
CA LYS A 354 3.59 -0.47 11.50
C LYS A 354 3.63 0.54 10.37
N LYS A 355 4.71 0.57 9.60
CA LYS A 355 4.92 1.52 8.50
C LYS A 355 5.36 0.78 7.24
N ILE A 356 4.99 1.30 6.06
CA ILE A 356 5.48 0.76 4.78
C ILE A 356 6.96 1.12 4.65
N TYR A 357 7.80 0.19 4.21
CA TYR A 357 9.26 0.32 4.22
C TYR A 357 9.84 0.48 5.63
N GLU A 358 9.26 -0.19 6.62
CA GLU A 358 9.79 -0.26 7.99
C GLU A 358 11.13 -1.02 8.04
N ASN A 359 11.32 -1.99 7.15
CA ASN A 359 12.52 -2.84 7.10
C ASN A 359 13.56 -2.38 6.07
N VAL A 360 13.38 -1.21 5.48
CA VAL A 360 14.44 -0.55 4.69
C VAL A 360 15.48 0.01 5.65
N GLY A 361 16.78 -0.15 5.33
CA GLY A 361 17.88 0.23 6.23
C GLY A 361 17.84 1.70 6.66
N ASP A 362 18.04 2.62 5.72
CA ASP A 362 17.82 4.06 5.91
C ASP A 362 17.07 4.60 4.70
N VAL A 363 15.78 4.87 4.90
CA VAL A 363 14.89 5.39 3.85
C VAL A 363 15.41 6.70 3.26
N GLY A 364 16.01 7.58 4.06
CA GLY A 364 16.52 8.87 3.61
C GLY A 364 17.76 8.74 2.73
N LYS A 365 18.70 7.85 3.09
CA LYS A 365 19.87 7.55 2.24
C LYS A 365 19.46 6.87 0.94
N THR A 366 18.61 5.84 1.02
CA THR A 366 18.12 5.13 -0.17
C THR A 366 17.34 6.08 -1.09
N TYR A 367 16.54 6.99 -0.53
CA TYR A 367 15.86 8.04 -1.29
C TYR A 367 16.84 8.95 -2.03
N ARG A 368 17.88 9.46 -1.35
CA ARG A 368 18.89 10.33 -1.98
C ARG A 368 19.61 9.61 -3.13
N LEU A 369 20.05 8.38 -2.90
CA LEU A 369 20.67 7.54 -3.93
C LEU A 369 19.79 7.42 -5.18
N ILE A 370 18.49 7.12 -4.99
CA ILE A 370 17.54 6.98 -6.11
C ILE A 370 17.32 8.32 -6.80
N LYS A 371 17.17 9.40 -6.04
CA LYS A 371 16.91 10.74 -6.58
C LYS A 371 18.08 11.30 -7.38
N GLU A 372 19.31 11.01 -6.98
CA GLU A 372 20.52 11.43 -7.72
C GLU A 372 20.66 10.69 -9.06
N ALA A 373 19.98 9.56 -9.22
CA ALA A 373 20.01 8.75 -10.44
C ALA A 373 18.81 8.97 -11.38
N LEU A 374 17.79 9.72 -10.95
CA LEU A 374 16.61 10.11 -11.73
C LEU A 374 16.79 11.52 -12.27
#